data_AF-A0A1A8N0H4-F1
#
_entry.id   AF-A0A1A8N0H4-F1
#
_cell.length_a   1.000
_cell.length_b   1.000
_cell.length_c   1.000
_cell.angle_alpha   90.00
_cell.angle_beta   90.00
_cell.angle_gamma   90.00
#
_symmetry.space_group_name_H-M   'P 1'
#
loop_
_entity.id
_entity.type
_entity.pdbx_description
1 polymer ?
#
loop_
_entity_poly.entity_id
_entity_poly.type
_entity_poly.pdbx_seq_one_letter_code
_entity_poly.pdbx_strand_id
1 'polypeptide(L)'
;RVLVCGADHTPSQVEEIQQLLTQMGIKNVRVLSEAFYNLNEGDAIVQRLRVIMVLPQCSSSALNDPVNAMHSEHGDWNLLPDLSRGSISKSNIYSLTNHQARLLGHALSFPK
;
A
#
# COMPACT_ATOMS: atom_id res chain seq x y z
N ARG A 1 8.22 16.50 6.84
CA ARG A 1 7.25 16.41 5.73
C ARG A 1 7.12 14.94 5.39
N VAL A 2 5.89 14.43 5.30
CA VAL A 2 5.61 13.04 4.94
C VAL A 2 5.31 12.99 3.46
N LEU A 3 5.78 11.94 2.80
CA LEU A 3 5.48 11.66 1.40
C LEU A 3 4.63 10.39 1.35
N VAL A 4 3.59 10.42 0.52
CA VAL A 4 2.69 9.28 0.31
C VAL A 4 2.69 8.98 -1.18
N CYS A 5 2.91 7.74 -1.55
CA CYS A 5 2.82 7.26 -2.92
C CYS A 5 2.08 5.92 -2.91
N GLY A 6 1.26 5.69 -3.93
CA GLY A 6 0.67 4.38 -4.16
C GLY A 6 1.60 3.51 -4.99
N ALA A 7 1.71 2.23 -4.68
CA ALA A 7 2.27 1.28 -5.66
C ALA A 7 1.30 1.11 -6.83
N ASP A 8 0.01 0.98 -6.52
CA ASP A 8 -1.05 0.61 -7.46
C ASP A 8 -2.30 1.53 -7.34
N HIS A 9 -2.16 2.72 -6.75
CA HIS A 9 -3.30 3.62 -6.55
C HIS A 9 -3.80 4.16 -7.88
N THR A 10 -5.10 4.02 -8.11
CA THR A 10 -5.84 4.68 -9.18
C THR A 10 -5.94 6.19 -8.93
N PRO A 11 -6.18 7.00 -9.97
CA PRO A 11 -6.37 8.45 -9.81
C PRO A 11 -7.45 8.82 -8.79
N SER A 12 -8.55 8.05 -8.73
CA SER A 12 -9.64 8.27 -7.76
C SER A 12 -9.19 8.03 -6.32
N GLN A 13 -8.36 7.02 -6.07
CA GLN A 13 -7.81 6.76 -4.73
C GLN A 13 -6.84 7.86 -4.30
N VAL A 14 -6.06 8.41 -5.23
CA VAL A 14 -5.18 9.56 -4.96
C VAL A 14 -6.00 10.78 -4.56
N GLU A 15 -7.12 11.03 -5.26
CA GLU A 15 -8.04 12.13 -4.93
C GLU A 15 -8.68 11.93 -3.55
N GLU A 16 -9.16 10.73 -3.25
CA GLU A 16 -9.74 10.39 -1.94
C GLU A 16 -8.76 10.66 -0.79
N ILE A 17 -7.49 10.25 -0.95
CA ILE A 17 -6.44 10.52 0.04
C ILE A 17 -6.25 12.04 0.22
N GLN A 18 -6.19 12.81 -0.88
CA GLN A 18 -6.03 14.26 -0.81
C GLN A 18 -7.21 14.96 -0.13
N GLN A 19 -8.44 14.52 -0.42
CA GLN A 19 -9.65 15.02 0.22
C GLN A 19 -9.64 14.72 1.73
N LEU A 20 -9.30 13.48 2.11
CA LEU A 20 -9.23 13.06 3.51
C LEU A 20 -8.16 13.87 4.28
N LEU A 21 -6.96 14.03 3.73
CA LEU A 21 -5.91 14.85 4.34
C LEU A 21 -6.36 16.30 4.54
N THR A 22 -7.11 16.85 3.58
CA THR A 22 -7.67 18.21 3.66
C THR A 22 -8.72 18.32 4.76
N GLN A 23 -9.65 17.35 4.83
CA GLN A 23 -10.69 17.30 5.87
C GLN A 23 -10.09 17.17 7.28
N MET A 24 -9.00 16.41 7.42
CA MET A 24 -8.25 16.25 8.67
C MET A 24 -7.37 17.46 9.02
N GLY A 25 -7.27 18.47 8.14
CA GLY A 25 -6.42 19.64 8.34
C GLY A 25 -4.92 19.34 8.28
N ILE A 26 -4.52 18.22 7.67
CA ILE A 26 -3.12 17.78 7.58
C ILE A 26 -2.43 18.51 6.42
N LYS A 27 -1.41 19.32 6.74
CA LYS A 27 -0.70 20.17 5.76
C LYS A 27 0.75 19.73 5.47
N ASN A 28 1.28 18.77 6.22
CA ASN A 28 2.67 18.33 6.14
C ASN A 28 2.86 17.05 5.31
N VAL A 29 1.83 16.59 4.61
CA VAL A 29 1.83 15.42 3.72
C VAL A 29 1.82 15.89 2.26
N ARG A 30 2.62 15.25 1.40
CA ARG A 30 2.53 15.38 -0.05
C ARG A 30 2.21 14.01 -0.65
N VAL A 31 1.10 13.92 -1.37
CA VAL A 31 0.79 12.75 -2.20
C VAL A 31 1.55 12.89 -3.52
N LEU A 32 2.33 11.88 -3.88
CA LEU A 32 3.10 11.82 -5.12
C LEU A 32 2.21 11.30 -6.26
N SER A 33 2.43 11.82 -7.47
CA SER A 33 1.77 11.35 -8.69
C SER A 33 2.41 10.07 -9.21
N GLU A 34 3.69 9.88 -8.93
CA GLU A 34 4.48 8.74 -9.33
C GLU A 34 4.11 7.51 -8.48
N ALA A 35 3.97 6.38 -9.15
CA ALA A 35 3.83 5.09 -8.48
C ALA A 35 5.10 4.76 -7.69
N PHE A 36 4.96 4.05 -6.57
CA PHE A 36 6.09 3.71 -5.69
C PHE A 36 7.25 3.06 -6.45
N TYR A 37 6.96 2.07 -7.30
CA TYR A 37 7.97 1.36 -8.10
C TYR A 37 8.64 2.21 -9.19
N ASN A 38 8.12 3.39 -9.50
CA ASN A 38 8.71 4.31 -10.48
C ASN A 38 9.68 5.30 -9.83
N LEU A 39 9.75 5.34 -8.49
CA LEU A 39 10.72 6.13 -7.75
C LEU A 39 12.09 5.44 -7.80
N ASN A 40 13.13 6.21 -8.06
CA ASN A 40 14.49 5.70 -8.18
C ASN A 40 15.39 6.29 -7.10
N GLU A 41 16.48 5.60 -6.79
CA GLU A 41 17.51 6.05 -5.83
C GLU A 41 18.14 7.41 -6.19
N GLY A 42 18.12 7.78 -7.49
CA GLY A 42 18.61 9.05 -7.99
C GLY A 42 17.63 10.23 -7.78
N ASP A 43 16.37 9.96 -7.42
CA ASP A 43 15.38 11.02 -7.27
C ASP A 43 15.68 11.86 -6.03
N ALA A 44 15.78 13.18 -6.22
CA ALA A 44 16.08 14.12 -5.13
C ALA A 44 15.07 14.02 -3.97
N ILE A 45 13.84 13.56 -4.25
CA ILE A 45 12.79 13.32 -3.27
C ILE A 45 13.13 12.13 -2.37
N VAL A 46 13.73 11.07 -2.93
CA VAL A 46 14.09 9.82 -2.26
C VAL A 46 15.37 9.97 -1.45
N GLN A 47 16.35 10.75 -1.93
CA GLN A 47 17.64 10.95 -1.25
C GLN A 47 17.57 11.59 0.14
N ARG A 48 16.40 12.09 0.56
CA ARG A 48 16.19 12.73 1.87
C ARG A 48 15.27 11.94 2.78
N LEU A 49 14.87 10.73 2.38
CA LEU A 49 14.06 9.85 3.19
C LEU A 49 14.87 9.35 4.38
N ARG A 50 14.28 9.42 5.58
CA ARG A 50 14.89 8.85 6.81
C ARG A 50 14.19 7.59 7.26
N VAL A 51 12.90 7.49 6.97
CA VAL A 51 12.02 6.41 7.39
C VAL A 51 11.06 6.15 6.24
N ILE A 52 10.89 4.88 5.91
CA ILE A 52 9.92 4.40 4.93
C ILE A 52 8.98 3.46 5.66
N MET A 53 7.68 3.70 5.51
CA MET A 53 6.63 2.80 5.96
C MET A 53 6.01 2.14 4.74
N VAL A 54 6.04 0.81 4.68
CA VAL A 54 5.43 0.03 3.61
C VAL A 54 4.17 -0.63 4.19
N LEU A 55 3.02 -0.38 3.56
CA LEU A 55 1.73 -0.95 3.93
C LEU A 55 1.25 -1.84 2.78
N PRO A 56 1.76 -3.08 2.66
CA PRO A 56 1.39 -3.94 1.55
C PRO A 56 0.00 -4.53 1.77
N GLN A 57 -0.71 -4.80 0.67
CA GLN A 57 -1.89 -5.66 0.73
C GLN A 57 -1.53 -7.03 1.32
N CYS A 58 -2.45 -7.57 2.11
CA CYS A 58 -2.28 -8.85 2.78
C CYS A 58 -3.56 -9.69 2.68
N SER A 59 -3.55 -10.90 3.24
CA SER A 59 -4.70 -11.80 3.18
C SER A 59 -5.89 -11.34 4.02
N SER A 60 -5.68 -10.42 4.96
CA SER A 60 -6.67 -10.00 5.97
C SER A 60 -7.28 -11.15 6.78
N SER A 61 -6.64 -12.32 6.80
CA SER A 61 -7.18 -13.55 7.39
C SER A 61 -7.20 -13.55 8.91
N ALA A 62 -6.57 -12.57 9.55
CA ALA A 62 -6.61 -12.36 10.99
C ALA A 62 -7.74 -11.40 11.43
N LEU A 63 -8.44 -10.77 10.48
CA LEU A 63 -9.53 -9.84 10.79
C LEU A 63 -10.81 -10.61 11.12
N ASN A 64 -11.54 -10.14 12.13
CA ASN A 64 -12.84 -10.70 12.51
C ASN A 64 -13.92 -10.42 11.45
N ASP A 65 -13.83 -9.28 10.77
CA ASP A 65 -14.69 -8.89 9.66
C ASP A 65 -13.83 -8.48 8.45
N PRO A 66 -13.38 -9.46 7.64
CA PRO A 66 -12.55 -9.16 6.49
C PRO A 66 -13.33 -8.46 5.37
N VAL A 67 -14.66 -8.56 5.33
CA VAL A 67 -15.48 -7.96 4.26
C VAL A 67 -15.45 -6.44 4.37
N ASN A 68 -15.73 -5.91 5.56
CA ASN A 68 -15.73 -4.47 5.77
C ASN A 68 -14.34 -3.86 5.52
N ALA A 69 -13.29 -4.51 6.04
CA ALA A 69 -11.92 -4.06 5.84
C ALA A 69 -11.50 -4.06 4.36
N MET A 70 -11.82 -5.12 3.60
CA MET A 70 -11.51 -5.17 2.17
C MET A 70 -12.26 -4.09 1.37
N HIS A 71 -13.47 -3.74 1.80
CA HIS A 71 -14.23 -2.65 1.19
C HIS A 71 -13.62 -1.28 1.46
N SER A 72 -13.36 -0.97 2.74
CA SER A 72 -12.89 0.37 3.13
C SER A 72 -11.43 0.64 2.80
N GLU A 73 -10.59 -0.41 2.76
CA GLU A 73 -9.13 -0.28 2.65
C GLU A 73 -8.59 -0.75 1.29
N HIS A 74 -9.46 -0.87 0.27
CA HIS A 74 -9.08 -1.31 -1.08
C HIS A 74 -8.36 -2.67 -1.08
N GLY A 75 -8.90 -3.64 -0.32
CA GLY A 75 -8.35 -4.99 -0.23
C GLY A 75 -8.69 -5.86 -1.44
N ASP A 76 -8.02 -7.01 -1.54
CA ASP A 76 -8.26 -7.97 -2.63
C ASP A 76 -9.50 -8.84 -2.38
N TRP A 77 -10.61 -8.44 -3.00
CA TRP A 77 -11.89 -9.14 -2.94
C TRP A 77 -11.83 -10.58 -3.46
N ASN A 78 -10.85 -10.92 -4.30
CA ASN A 78 -10.68 -12.28 -4.82
C ASN A 78 -10.33 -13.29 -3.72
N LEU A 79 -9.94 -12.82 -2.53
CA LEU A 79 -9.62 -13.65 -1.38
C LEU A 79 -10.84 -14.00 -0.52
N LEU A 80 -11.98 -13.32 -0.71
CA LEU A 80 -13.18 -13.58 0.09
C LEU A 80 -13.70 -15.03 0.00
N PRO A 81 -13.74 -15.69 -1.18
CA PRO A 81 -14.15 -17.08 -1.25
C PRO A 81 -13.26 -18.00 -0.40
N ASP A 82 -11.96 -17.77 -0.43
CA ASP A 82 -10.98 -18.49 0.39
C ASP A 82 -11.20 -18.23 1.89
N LEU A 83 -11.37 -16.96 2.27
CA LEU A 83 -11.65 -16.56 3.66
C LEU A 83 -12.96 -17.16 4.19
N SER A 84 -14.00 -17.22 3.38
CA SER A 84 -15.30 -17.83 3.75
C SER A 84 -15.18 -19.33 4.09
N ARG A 85 -14.14 -20.00 3.56
CA ARG A 85 -13.84 -21.41 3.82
C ARG A 85 -12.87 -21.61 4.98
N GLY A 86 -12.43 -20.53 5.63
CA GLY A 86 -11.51 -20.56 6.76
C GLY A 86 -10.05 -20.77 6.38
N SER A 87 -9.69 -20.73 5.09
CA SER A 87 -8.30 -20.95 4.64
C SER A 87 -7.98 -20.26 3.32
N ILE A 88 -6.82 -19.63 3.22
CA ILE A 88 -6.31 -19.09 1.97
C ILE A 88 -5.57 -20.14 1.17
N SER A 89 -5.83 -20.22 -0.14
CA SER A 89 -5.10 -21.13 -1.02
C SER A 89 -3.60 -20.80 -1.05
N LYS A 90 -2.76 -21.84 -1.19
CA LYS A 90 -1.30 -21.67 -1.24
C LYS A 90 -0.87 -20.73 -2.37
N SER A 91 -1.49 -20.83 -3.53
CA SER A 91 -1.23 -19.94 -4.68
C SER A 91 -1.46 -18.48 -4.33
N ASN A 92 -2.55 -18.16 -3.63
CA ASN A 92 -2.86 -16.79 -3.22
C ASN A 92 -1.86 -16.29 -2.17
N ILE A 93 -1.51 -17.11 -1.17
CA ILE A 93 -0.46 -16.77 -0.20
C ILE A 93 0.89 -16.52 -0.89
N TYR A 94 1.30 -17.37 -1.83
CA TYR A 94 2.56 -17.16 -2.56
C TYR A 94 2.52 -15.88 -3.41
N SER A 95 1.41 -15.59 -4.07
CA SER A 95 1.22 -14.35 -4.84
C SER A 95 1.38 -13.11 -3.95
N LEU A 96 0.67 -13.07 -2.82
CA LEU A 96 0.74 -11.98 -1.84
C LEU A 96 2.16 -11.82 -1.29
N THR A 97 2.79 -12.91 -0.88
CA THR A 97 4.15 -12.89 -0.29
C THR A 97 5.18 -12.40 -1.30
N ASN A 98 5.07 -12.81 -2.58
CA ASN A 98 5.95 -12.32 -3.64
C ASN A 98 5.78 -10.82 -3.88
N HIS A 99 4.54 -10.33 -3.88
CA HIS A 99 4.27 -8.90 -4.04
C HIS A 99 4.81 -8.09 -2.84
N GLN A 100 4.57 -8.56 -1.61
CA GLN A 100 5.10 -7.98 -0.37
C GLN A 100 6.64 -7.92 -0.36
N ALA A 101 7.30 -9.00 -0.75
CA ALA A 101 8.75 -9.07 -0.84
C ALA A 101 9.32 -8.07 -1.85
N ARG A 102 8.64 -7.88 -3.00
CA ARG A 102 9.04 -6.89 -4.01
C ARG A 102 8.88 -5.45 -3.50
N LEU A 103 7.76 -5.14 -2.84
CA LEU A 103 7.55 -3.82 -2.23
C LEU A 103 8.64 -3.52 -1.19
N LEU A 104 8.91 -4.47 -0.30
CA LEU A 104 9.94 -4.33 0.72
C LEU A 104 11.33 -4.21 0.11
N GLY A 105 11.66 -5.06 -0.88
CA GLY A 105 12.94 -5.01 -1.59
C GLY A 105 13.17 -3.66 -2.27
N HIS A 106 12.13 -3.09 -2.88
CA HIS A 106 12.22 -1.75 -3.48
C HIS A 106 12.42 -0.65 -2.41
N ALA A 107 11.66 -0.68 -1.31
CA ALA A 107 11.85 0.26 -0.20
C ALA A 107 13.27 0.22 0.37
N LEU A 108 13.87 -0.97 0.46
CA LEU A 108 15.23 -1.18 0.97
C LEU A 108 16.33 -0.80 -0.03
N SER A 109 15.99 -0.56 -1.30
CA SER A 109 16.93 -0.09 -2.32
C SER A 109 17.27 1.38 -2.16
N PHE A 110 16.44 2.16 -1.47
CA PHE A 110 16.70 3.58 -1.27
C PHE A 110 17.85 3.83 -0.29
N PRO A 111 18.66 4.87 -0.54
CA PRO A 111 19.80 5.20 0.31
C PRO A 111 19.33 5.55 1.74
N LYS A 112 20.15 5.17 2.73
CA LYS A 112 19.92 5.46 4.15
C LYS A 112 20.42 6.85 4.55
#